data_AF-A0A6L5YC31-F1
#
_entry.id   AF-A0A6L5YC31-F1
#
_cell.length_a   1.000
_cell.length_b   1.000
_cell.length_c   1.000
_cell.angle_alpha   90.00
_cell.angle_beta   90.00
_cell.angle_gamma   90.00
#
_symmetry.space_group_name_H-M   'P 1'
#
loop_
_entity.id
_entity.type
_entity.pdbx_description
1 polymer ?
#
loop_
_entity_poly.entity_id
_entity_poly.type
_entity_poly.pdbx_seq_one_letter_code
_entity_poly.pdbx_strand_id
1 'polypeptide(L)'
;MAELCEAFWLVDKICTVQQTEPYSKEYFQVWRLIMKENHHATLICDDGNGKIISQEEINYTDFPLSEGITLYMTNDVIMLPTEY
;
A
#
# COMPACT_ATOMS: atom_id res chain seq x y z
N MET A 1 13.01 -7.24 -10.91
CA MET A 1 13.22 -8.39 -9.98
C MET A 1 13.73 -7.96 -8.60
N ALA A 2 14.37 -6.79 -8.46
CA ALA A 2 14.73 -6.23 -7.15
C ALA A 2 13.58 -5.43 -6.48
N GLU A 3 12.64 -4.89 -7.26
CA GLU A 3 11.57 -4.01 -6.74
C GLU A 3 10.53 -4.74 -5.87
N LEU A 4 10.40 -6.07 -6.01
CA LEU A 4 9.54 -6.88 -5.14
C LEU A 4 10.15 -7.11 -3.75
N CYS A 5 11.46 -6.95 -3.61
CA CYS A 5 12.17 -7.32 -2.39
C CYS A 5 11.96 -6.33 -1.23
N GLU A 6 11.64 -5.08 -1.55
CA GLU A 6 11.55 -4.00 -0.55
C GLU A 6 10.10 -3.73 -0.09
N ALA A 7 9.13 -4.40 -0.74
CA ALA A 7 7.70 -4.25 -0.48
C ALA A 7 7.07 -5.42 0.31
N PHE A 8 7.85 -6.43 0.74
CA PHE A 8 7.28 -7.62 1.39
C PHE A 8 6.45 -7.29 2.63
N TRP A 9 6.94 -6.39 3.49
CA TRP A 9 6.22 -5.96 4.69
C TRP A 9 4.92 -5.22 4.35
N LEU A 10 4.90 -4.50 3.23
CA LEU A 10 3.74 -3.76 2.74
C LEU A 10 2.68 -4.72 2.18
N VAL A 11 3.12 -5.69 1.37
CA VAL A 11 2.27 -6.75 0.82
C VAL A 11 1.67 -7.63 1.91
N ASP A 12 2.49 -8.08 2.87
CA ASP A 12 2.04 -8.88 4.02
C ASP A 12 0.97 -8.14 4.84
N LYS A 13 1.19 -6.85 5.08
CA LYS A 13 0.25 -5.99 5.78
C LYS A 13 -1.07 -5.84 5.03
N ILE A 14 -1.00 -5.55 3.72
CA ILE A 14 -2.16 -5.42 2.83
C ILE A 14 -2.96 -6.74 2.78
N CYS A 15 -2.29 -7.88 2.73
CA CYS A 15 -2.92 -9.18 2.78
C CYS A 15 -3.63 -9.42 4.14
N THR A 16 -2.97 -9.08 5.25
CA THR A 16 -3.53 -9.22 6.61
C THR A 16 -4.80 -8.37 6.81
N VAL A 17 -4.78 -7.12 6.39
CA VAL A 17 -5.94 -6.23 6.49
C VAL A 17 -7.06 -6.63 5.53
N GLN A 18 -6.75 -7.18 4.35
CA GLN A 18 -7.77 -7.74 3.44
C GLN A 18 -8.57 -8.88 4.11
N GLN A 19 -7.91 -9.68 4.95
CA GLN A 19 -8.56 -10.75 5.72
C GLN A 19 -9.40 -10.23 6.90
N THR A 20 -9.30 -8.94 7.22
CA THR A 20 -10.07 -8.29 8.28
C THR A 20 -11.32 -7.60 7.71
N GLU A 21 -12.49 -7.79 8.31
CA GLU A 21 -13.65 -6.96 7.99
C GLU A 21 -13.44 -5.53 8.51
N PRO A 22 -13.71 -4.48 7.73
CA PRO A 22 -14.62 -4.43 6.58
C PRO A 22 -13.97 -4.61 5.18
N TYR A 23 -12.65 -4.80 5.09
CA TYR A 23 -11.92 -4.82 3.81
C TYR A 23 -12.30 -5.99 2.90
N SER A 24 -12.66 -7.13 3.48
CA SER A 24 -13.01 -8.36 2.75
C SER A 24 -14.26 -8.24 1.85
N LYS A 25 -15.08 -7.20 2.02
CA LYS A 25 -16.27 -6.94 1.17
C LYS A 25 -15.95 -6.17 -0.10
N GLU A 26 -14.79 -5.51 -0.16
CA GLU A 26 -14.49 -4.58 -1.23
C GLU A 26 -13.52 -5.22 -2.23
N TYR A 27 -13.93 -5.29 -3.50
CA TYR A 27 -13.18 -5.97 -4.57
C TYR A 27 -11.94 -5.19 -5.05
N PHE A 28 -11.82 -3.94 -4.63
CA PHE A 28 -10.78 -3.01 -5.08
C PHE A 28 -10.35 -2.10 -3.93
N GLN A 29 -9.05 -2.02 -3.69
CA GLN A 29 -8.47 -1.19 -2.64
C GLN A 29 -7.28 -0.41 -3.20
N VAL A 30 -7.14 0.84 -2.79
CA VAL A 30 -6.07 1.74 -3.22
C VAL A 30 -5.19 2.08 -2.03
N TRP A 31 -3.94 1.66 -2.09
CA TRP A 31 -2.93 1.86 -1.06
C TRP A 31 -1.92 2.91 -1.54
N ARG A 32 -1.99 4.12 -1.01
CA ARG A 32 -1.03 5.19 -1.33
C ARG A 32 0.05 5.24 -0.26
N LEU A 33 1.27 4.92 -0.63
CA LEU A 33 2.45 5.09 0.20
C LEU A 33 3.13 6.40 -0.19
N ILE A 34 3.08 7.40 0.69
CA ILE A 34 3.73 8.69 0.50
C ILE A 34 5.04 8.68 1.29
N MET A 35 6.18 8.75 0.61
CA MET A 35 7.47 8.91 1.31
C MET A 35 7.62 10.32 1.86
N LYS A 36 8.25 10.39 3.03
CA LYS A 36 8.62 11.60 3.76
C LYS A 36 10.14 11.58 3.97
N GLU A 37 10.70 12.74 4.30
CA GLU A 37 12.10 12.85 4.70
C GLU A 37 12.41 11.98 5.95
N ASN A 38 13.65 11.53 6.11
CA ASN A 38 14.13 10.62 7.17
C ASN A 38 13.63 9.17 7.12
N HIS A 39 13.44 8.58 5.93
CA HIS A 39 12.91 7.20 5.78
C HIS A 39 11.51 7.02 6.38
N HIS A 40 10.77 8.10 6.59
CA HIS A 40 9.39 8.03 7.02
C HIS A 40 8.48 7.82 5.79
N ALA A 41 7.33 7.19 6.00
CA ALA A 41 6.29 7.09 4.99
C ALA A 41 4.91 7.24 5.62
N THR A 42 3.92 7.56 4.82
CA THR A 42 2.52 7.54 5.22
C THR A 42 1.79 6.60 4.28
N LEU A 43 1.24 5.52 4.81
CA LEU A 43 0.43 4.56 4.09
C LEU A 43 -1.05 4.92 4.27
N ILE A 44 -1.73 5.24 3.18
CA ILE A 44 -3.15 5.57 3.16
C ILE A 44 -3.88 4.49 2.39
N CYS A 45 -4.82 3.82 3.05
CA CYS A 45 -5.74 2.88 2.45
C CYS A 45 -7.06 3.56 2.12
N ASP A 46 -7.43 3.54 0.85
CA ASP A 46 -8.74 3.90 0.34
C ASP A 46 -9.42 2.67 -0.26
N ASP A 47 -10.74 2.68 -0.18
CA ASP A 47 -11.62 1.62 -0.62
C ASP A 47 -11.93 1.66 -2.13
N GLY A 48 -11.41 2.66 -2.86
CA GLY A 48 -11.79 2.92 -4.25
C GLY A 48 -13.19 3.51 -4.43
N ASN A 49 -14.07 3.40 -3.43
CA ASN A 49 -15.33 4.16 -3.35
C ASN A 49 -15.14 5.58 -2.79
N GLY A 50 -13.90 6.04 -2.59
CA GLY A 50 -13.60 7.35 -2.01
C GLY A 50 -13.76 7.42 -0.49
N LYS A 51 -13.81 6.25 0.16
CA LYS A 51 -13.78 6.13 1.61
C LYS A 51 -12.37 5.72 2.04
N ILE A 52 -11.72 6.60 2.79
CA ILE A 52 -10.46 6.29 3.46
C ILE A 52 -10.79 5.29 4.57
N ILE A 53 -10.29 4.06 4.44
CA ILE A 53 -10.52 3.02 5.43
C ILE A 53 -9.53 3.15 6.58
N SER A 54 -8.26 3.45 6.27
CA SER A 54 -7.23 3.64 7.28
C SER A 54 -6.08 4.45 6.74
N GLN A 55 -5.44 5.20 7.63
CA GLN A 55 -4.19 5.89 7.37
C GLN A 55 -3.21 5.52 8.47
N GLU A 56 -1.98 5.22 8.10
CA GLU A 56 -0.95 4.83 9.05
C GLU A 56 0.38 5.47 8.68
N GLU A 57 1.03 6.04 9.68
CA GLU A 57 2.36 6.59 9.53
C GLU A 57 3.39 5.50 9.83
N ILE A 58 4.38 5.41 8.95
CA ILE A 58 5.46 4.44 8.98
C ILE A 58 6.72 5.23 9.31
N ASN A 59 7.23 5.02 10.51
CA ASN A 59 8.39 5.75 11.00
C ASN A 59 9.71 5.29 10.36
N TYR A 60 9.73 4.15 9.68
CA TYR A 60 10.91 3.69 8.97
C TYR A 60 10.53 2.73 7.85
N THR A 61 10.94 3.03 6.64
CA THR A 61 10.80 2.16 5.47
C THR A 61 12.09 2.11 4.69
N ASP A 62 12.43 0.91 4.22
CA ASP A 62 13.64 0.64 3.42
C ASP A 62 13.37 0.81 1.91
N PHE A 63 12.28 1.50 1.54
CA PHE A 63 11.92 1.67 0.15
C PHE A 63 12.85 2.67 -0.54
N PRO A 64 13.37 2.36 -1.73
CA PRO A 64 14.33 3.20 -2.44
C PRO A 64 13.67 4.36 -3.19
N LEU A 65 12.34 4.36 -3.34
CA LEU A 65 11.61 5.38 -4.09
C LEU A 65 11.28 6.59 -3.20
N SER A 66 11.99 7.71 -3.41
CA SER A 66 11.75 8.96 -2.67
C SER A 66 10.40 9.64 -2.96
N GLU A 67 9.72 9.29 -4.06
CA GLU A 67 8.46 9.92 -4.47
C GLU A 67 7.21 9.23 -3.89
N GLY A 68 7.36 8.06 -3.25
CA GLY A 68 6.24 7.23 -2.85
C GLY A 68 5.66 6.40 -4.01
N ILE A 69 4.74 5.49 -3.70
CA ILE A 69 4.10 4.61 -4.68
C ILE A 69 2.63 4.44 -4.33
N THR A 70 1.77 4.39 -5.34
CA THR A 70 0.39 3.93 -5.15
C THR A 70 0.33 2.46 -5.51
N LEU A 71 -0.45 1.66 -4.82
CA LEU A 71 -0.65 0.24 -5.07
C LEU A 71 -2.15 0.03 -5.20
N TYR A 72 -2.55 -0.77 -6.18
CA TYR A 72 -3.95 -1.13 -6.38
C TYR A 72 -4.09 -2.60 -6.12
N MET A 73 -4.91 -2.96 -5.14
CA MET A 73 -5.23 -4.36 -4.88
C MET A 73 -6.59 -4.66 -5.46
N THR A 74 -6.68 -5.68 -6.31
CA THR A 74 -7.97 -6.18 -6.80
C THR A 74 -7.96 -7.69 -6.87
N ASN A 75 -8.96 -8.32 -6.24
CA ASN A 75 -9.18 -9.76 -6.32
C ASN A 75 -7.90 -10.60 -6.08
N ASP A 76 -7.18 -10.30 -4.99
CA ASP A 76 -5.89 -10.91 -4.58
C ASP A 76 -4.66 -10.52 -5.43
N VAL A 77 -4.85 -9.71 -6.47
CA VAL A 77 -3.77 -9.22 -7.33
C VAL A 77 -3.35 -7.82 -6.91
N ILE A 78 -2.05 -7.64 -6.65
CA ILE A 78 -1.45 -6.33 -6.38
C ILE A 78 -0.87 -5.79 -7.69
N MET A 79 -1.35 -4.61 -8.09
CA MET A 79 -0.90 -3.88 -9.26
C MET A 79 -0.11 -2.66 -8.84
N LEU A 80 1.12 -2.57 -9.35
CA LEU A 80 2.00 -1.42 -9.24
C LEU A 80 1.71 -0.49 -10.44
N PRO A 81 1.51 0.83 -10.26
CA PRO A 81 1.42 1.81 -11.34
C PRO A 81 2.78 2.15 -11.95
N THR A 82 3.88 1.64 -11.40
CA THR A 82 5.23 1.93 -11.89
C THR A 82 5.61 0.95 -13.01
N GLU A 83 4.99 1.17 -14.17
CA GLU A 83 5.62 0.88 -15.47
C GLU A 83 5.36 2.08 -16.38
N TYR A 84 6.15 3.14 -16.19
CA TYR A 84 6.52 4.10 -17.25
C TYR A 84 7.86 4.77 -16.93
#